data_AF-A0A2H5VNQ4-F1
#
_entry.id   AF-A0A2H5VNQ4-F1
#
_cell.length_a   1.000
_cell.length_b   1.000
_cell.length_c   1.000
_cell.angle_alpha   90.00
_cell.angle_beta   90.00
_cell.angle_gamma   90.00
#
_symmetry.space_group_name_H-M   'P 1'
#
loop_
_entity.id
_entity.type
_entity.pdbx_description
1 polymer ?
#
loop_
_entity_poly.entity_id
_entity_poly.type
_entity_poly.pdbx_seq_one_letter_code
_entity_poly.pdbx_strand_id
1 'polypeptide(L)'
;MRHSFVLANILARPARTIASMLGIALGVALILVTVGLARGILYETGQREKNVGAEIIFQSAGTLGASITATPLALPVAYTQRLREIEGVRAVTPLGRYIRSGAGGIGFEMIEGIADQPADAYTTYAAISGIRIVEGRPLQSDDEIIVDRHYATTKKIAPGSRVEILNHPFTVAGIYEPESGGRVKMRLSKMQELLGAPGKCSSILVKCVDPAEQERVAERIEAALPGNQIIFTRDIPSYYDRGIPALNTFLRVVVGLALVVSSLVILLAMYTSITERTREIGILKSLGASRGFIVAAIEKEALTISALGIAVGYIASFITKAGIMRYTSLIVKFEGKWLLTAALVGVLAGALGALYPAVHAARQDPVRALAYE
;
A
#
# COMPACT_ATOMS: atom_id res chain seq x y z
N MET A 1 45.07 -8.73 -4.04
CA MET A 1 44.97 -9.99 -4.82
C MET A 1 43.67 -10.79 -4.63
N ARG A 2 43.00 -10.79 -3.46
CA ARG A 2 41.78 -11.60 -3.21
C ARG A 2 40.50 -11.21 -3.99
N HIS A 3 40.33 -9.95 -4.40
CA HIS A 3 39.13 -9.48 -5.11
C HIS A 3 39.12 -9.80 -6.62
N SER A 4 40.28 -10.06 -7.22
CA SER A 4 40.41 -10.30 -8.68
C SER A 4 39.86 -11.66 -9.12
N PHE A 5 39.96 -12.70 -8.29
CA PHE A 5 39.48 -14.04 -8.63
C PHE A 5 37.94 -14.14 -8.69
N VAL A 6 37.22 -13.46 -7.80
CA VAL A 6 35.75 -13.50 -7.75
C VAL A 6 35.15 -12.81 -8.98
N LEU A 7 35.68 -11.65 -9.35
CA LEU A 7 35.25 -10.91 -10.54
C LEU A 7 35.58 -11.69 -11.84
N ALA A 8 36.79 -12.24 -11.97
CA ALA A 8 37.18 -13.03 -13.13
C ALA A 8 36.28 -14.27 -13.31
N ASN A 9 35.86 -14.89 -12.21
CA ASN A 9 35.00 -16.06 -12.23
C ASN A 9 33.55 -15.74 -12.65
N ILE A 10 33.03 -14.59 -12.21
CA ILE A 10 31.70 -14.10 -12.61
C ILE A 10 31.62 -13.81 -14.12
N LEU A 11 32.69 -13.27 -14.70
CA LEU A 11 32.81 -12.95 -16.12
C LEU A 11 33.00 -14.19 -17.01
N ALA A 12 33.51 -15.29 -16.48
CA ALA A 12 33.77 -16.51 -17.27
C ALA A 12 32.49 -17.26 -17.69
N ARG A 13 31.37 -17.11 -16.97
CA ARG A 13 30.08 -17.74 -17.30
C ARG A 13 28.89 -16.78 -17.09
N PRO A 14 28.69 -15.81 -18.00
CA PRO A 14 27.75 -14.69 -17.78
C PRO A 14 26.30 -15.14 -17.64
N ALA A 15 25.85 -16.14 -18.42
CA ALA A 15 24.44 -16.56 -18.42
C ALA A 15 23.94 -17.04 -17.05
N ARG A 16 24.76 -17.79 -16.29
CA ARG A 16 24.37 -18.33 -14.97
C ARG A 16 24.44 -17.27 -13.88
N THR A 17 25.49 -16.45 -13.88
CA THR A 17 25.58 -15.33 -12.95
C THR A 17 24.39 -14.40 -13.15
N ILE A 18 24.02 -14.12 -14.41
CA ILE A 18 22.83 -13.35 -14.75
C ILE A 18 21.57 -14.02 -14.23
N ALA A 19 21.37 -15.32 -14.44
CA ALA A 19 20.19 -16.04 -13.91
C ALA A 19 20.08 -15.96 -12.37
N SER A 20 21.20 -16.08 -11.66
CA SER A 20 21.23 -16.00 -10.19
C SER A 20 20.95 -14.58 -9.69
N MET A 21 21.58 -13.59 -10.32
CA MET A 21 21.33 -12.17 -10.05
C MET A 21 19.86 -11.82 -10.32
N LEU A 22 19.27 -12.33 -11.41
CA LEU A 22 17.86 -12.13 -11.75
C LEU A 22 16.91 -12.77 -10.73
N GLY A 23 17.23 -13.96 -10.20
CA GLY A 23 16.42 -14.60 -9.15
C GLY A 23 16.36 -13.80 -7.85
N ILE A 24 17.47 -13.15 -7.49
CA ILE A 24 17.53 -12.25 -6.32
C ILE A 24 16.84 -10.92 -6.64
N ALA A 25 17.12 -10.36 -7.82
CA ALA A 25 16.49 -9.13 -8.28
C ALA A 25 14.96 -9.25 -8.31
N LEU A 26 14.43 -10.40 -8.75
CA LEU A 26 13.01 -10.71 -8.76
C LEU A 26 12.44 -10.76 -7.34
N GLY A 27 13.10 -11.44 -6.39
CA GLY A 27 12.66 -11.48 -5.00
C GLY A 27 12.65 -10.11 -4.34
N VAL A 28 13.70 -9.32 -4.56
CA VAL A 28 13.80 -7.92 -4.08
C VAL A 28 12.71 -7.05 -4.71
N ALA A 29 12.50 -7.16 -6.02
CA ALA A 29 11.48 -6.40 -6.73
C ALA A 29 10.07 -6.78 -6.29
N LEU A 30 9.81 -8.08 -6.08
CA LEU A 30 8.54 -8.57 -5.55
C LEU A 30 8.23 -7.93 -4.20
N ILE A 31 9.19 -7.94 -3.26
CA ILE A 31 9.01 -7.33 -1.94
C ILE A 31 8.73 -5.82 -2.09
N LEU A 32 9.60 -5.10 -2.80
CA LEU A 32 9.51 -3.64 -2.88
C LEU A 32 8.27 -3.16 -3.61
N VAL A 33 7.94 -3.75 -4.76
CA VAL A 33 6.77 -3.36 -5.56
C VAL A 33 5.48 -3.73 -4.82
N THR A 34 5.36 -4.95 -4.29
CA THR A 34 4.12 -5.38 -3.60
C THR A 34 3.91 -4.57 -2.33
N VAL A 35 4.93 -4.44 -1.47
CA VAL A 35 4.80 -3.65 -0.24
C VAL A 35 4.62 -2.17 -0.57
N GLY A 36 5.39 -1.65 -1.51
CA GLY A 36 5.36 -0.24 -1.87
C GLY A 36 4.04 0.19 -2.50
N LEU A 37 3.39 -0.71 -3.24
CA LEU A 37 2.03 -0.52 -3.74
C LEU A 37 1.02 -0.59 -2.61
N ALA A 38 1.09 -1.63 -1.77
CA ALA A 38 0.15 -1.80 -0.65
C ALA A 38 0.18 -0.61 0.30
N ARG A 39 1.37 -0.15 0.70
CA ARG A 39 1.54 1.02 1.56
C ARG A 39 1.31 2.33 0.82
N GLY A 40 1.59 2.37 -0.48
CA GLY A 40 1.32 3.53 -1.31
C GLY A 40 -0.18 3.87 -1.36
N ILE A 41 -1.02 2.86 -1.57
CA ILE A 41 -2.49 2.99 -1.54
C ILE A 41 -2.95 3.48 -0.16
N LEU A 42 -2.42 2.91 0.93
CA LEU A 42 -2.79 3.31 2.29
C LEU A 42 -2.34 4.74 2.62
N TYR A 43 -1.13 5.11 2.23
CA TYR A 43 -0.59 6.45 2.43
C TYR A 43 -1.38 7.49 1.64
N GLU A 44 -1.71 7.18 0.39
CA GLU A 44 -2.54 8.02 -0.47
C GLU A 44 -3.94 8.21 0.13
N THR A 45 -4.55 7.13 0.63
CA THR A 45 -5.85 7.20 1.31
C THR A 45 -5.77 8.05 2.58
N GLY A 46 -4.75 7.85 3.41
CA GLY A 46 -4.55 8.60 4.65
C GLY A 46 -4.26 10.09 4.41
N GLN A 47 -3.46 10.44 3.41
CA GLN A 47 -3.21 11.85 3.07
C GLN A 47 -4.43 12.52 2.43
N ARG A 48 -5.22 11.80 1.63
CA ARG A 48 -6.48 12.31 1.08
C ARG A 48 -7.50 12.59 2.18
N GLU A 49 -7.55 11.75 3.21
CA GLU A 49 -8.40 11.98 4.39
C GLU A 49 -7.95 13.17 5.26
N LYS A 50 -6.66 13.57 5.23
CA LYS A 50 -6.20 14.78 5.94
C LYS A 50 -6.73 16.09 5.37
N ASN A 51 -7.17 16.08 4.12
CA ASN A 51 -7.83 17.26 3.54
C ASN A 51 -9.22 17.50 4.14
N VAL A 52 -9.74 16.55 4.92
CA VAL A 52 -10.91 16.79 5.77
C VAL A 52 -10.43 17.63 6.96
N GLY A 53 -10.69 18.92 6.92
CA GLY A 53 -10.39 19.86 8.00
C GLY A 53 -11.25 19.69 9.24
N ALA A 54 -11.79 18.49 9.53
CA ALA A 54 -12.39 18.15 10.81
C ALA A 54 -11.34 17.48 11.69
N GLU A 55 -11.34 17.78 12.98
CA GLU A 55 -10.39 17.20 13.95
C GLU A 55 -10.82 15.80 14.39
N ILE A 56 -12.14 15.57 14.48
CA ILE A 56 -12.72 14.36 15.06
C ILE A 56 -13.69 13.71 14.06
N ILE A 57 -13.59 12.38 13.94
CA ILE A 57 -14.52 11.52 13.23
C ILE A 57 -15.23 10.63 14.25
N PHE A 58 -16.55 10.79 14.34
CA PHE A 58 -17.41 10.03 15.23
C PHE A 58 -18.15 8.94 14.43
N GLN A 59 -18.02 7.68 14.83
CA GLN A 59 -18.62 6.55 14.12
C GLN A 59 -19.15 5.47 15.09
N SER A 60 -19.98 4.56 14.58
CA SER A 60 -20.55 3.47 15.40
C SER A 60 -19.44 2.53 15.89
N ALA A 61 -19.55 2.05 17.13
CA ALA A 61 -18.69 0.97 17.63
C ALA A 61 -18.82 -0.30 16.77
N GLY A 62 -17.74 -1.07 16.68
CA GLY A 62 -17.67 -2.26 15.81
C GLY A 62 -17.35 -1.96 14.35
N THR A 63 -17.33 -0.69 13.94
CA THR A 63 -16.81 -0.27 12.64
C THR A 63 -15.29 -0.43 12.65
N LEU A 64 -14.79 -1.57 12.17
CA LEU A 64 -13.35 -1.78 11.99
C LEU A 64 -12.85 -0.65 11.09
N GLY A 65 -11.97 0.19 11.65
CA GLY A 65 -11.55 1.47 11.06
C GLY A 65 -11.19 1.34 9.58
N ALA A 66 -11.51 2.39 8.81
CA ALA A 66 -11.20 2.50 7.39
C ALA A 66 -11.23 1.18 6.59
N SER A 67 -12.32 0.43 6.76
CA SER A 67 -12.49 -0.83 6.05
C SER A 67 -12.55 -0.56 4.54
N ILE A 68 -11.83 -1.37 3.78
CA ILE A 68 -11.96 -1.50 2.31
C ILE A 68 -13.32 -2.10 1.90
N THR A 69 -14.10 -2.61 2.86
CA THR A 69 -15.48 -3.03 2.66
C THR A 69 -16.43 -1.86 2.90
N ALA A 70 -17.59 -1.86 2.25
CA ALA A 70 -18.62 -0.83 2.43
C ALA A 70 -18.89 -0.60 3.93
N THR A 71 -18.74 0.65 4.38
CA THR A 71 -19.08 1.04 5.74
C THR A 71 -20.60 1.15 5.82
N PRO A 72 -21.30 0.29 6.56
CA PRO A 72 -22.75 0.35 6.62
C PRO A 72 -23.19 1.71 7.17
N LEU A 73 -24.26 2.27 6.62
CA LEU A 73 -24.94 3.43 7.21
C LEU A 73 -25.64 2.94 8.47
N ALA A 74 -24.90 2.93 9.58
CA ALA A 74 -25.36 2.39 10.86
C ALA A 74 -25.61 3.49 11.91
N LEU A 75 -24.96 4.64 11.78
CA LEU A 75 -24.98 5.70 12.78
C LEU A 75 -26.19 6.64 12.58
N PRO A 76 -27.09 6.80 13.57
CA PRO A 76 -28.19 7.75 13.48
C PRO A 76 -27.71 9.20 13.25
N VAL A 77 -28.28 9.86 12.25
CA VAL A 77 -28.02 11.29 11.97
C VAL A 77 -28.49 12.18 13.13
N ALA A 78 -29.42 11.71 13.96
CA ALA A 78 -29.88 12.41 15.17
C ALA A 78 -28.74 12.77 16.15
N TYR A 79 -27.63 12.03 16.15
CA TYR A 79 -26.46 12.37 16.97
C TYR A 79 -25.82 13.71 16.59
N THR A 80 -26.03 14.20 15.36
CA THR A 80 -25.52 15.51 14.94
C THR A 80 -26.05 16.64 15.82
N GLN A 81 -27.33 16.62 16.20
CA GLN A 81 -27.89 17.67 17.06
C GLN A 81 -27.24 17.66 18.45
N ARG A 82 -27.11 16.48 19.05
CA ARG A 82 -26.47 16.30 20.37
C ARG A 82 -24.99 16.70 20.35
N LEU A 83 -24.28 16.40 19.26
CA LEU A 83 -22.86 16.77 19.11
C LEU A 83 -22.67 18.29 18.98
N ARG A 84 -23.63 19.03 18.39
CA ARG A 84 -23.57 20.50 18.30
C ARG A 84 -23.70 21.19 19.66
N GLU A 85 -24.40 20.56 20.61
CA GLU A 85 -24.64 21.10 21.94
C GLU A 85 -23.41 20.98 22.87
N ILE A 86 -22.40 20.21 22.47
CA ILE A 86 -21.20 19.99 23.26
C ILE A 86 -20.27 21.21 23.17
N GLU A 87 -19.87 21.73 24.33
CA GLU A 87 -18.92 22.84 24.41
C GLU A 87 -17.57 22.47 23.76
N GLY A 88 -17.11 23.32 22.85
CA GLY A 88 -15.87 23.14 22.08
C GLY A 88 -16.11 22.66 20.64
N VAL A 89 -17.34 22.26 20.30
CA VAL A 89 -17.72 21.90 18.92
C VAL A 89 -18.15 23.15 18.14
N ARG A 90 -17.48 23.43 17.02
CA ARG A 90 -17.80 24.54 16.11
C ARG A 90 -18.86 24.13 15.08
N ALA A 91 -18.69 22.96 14.49
CA ALA A 91 -19.56 22.47 13.42
C ALA A 91 -19.57 20.95 13.38
N VAL A 92 -20.68 20.37 12.92
CA VAL A 92 -20.79 18.93 12.69
C VAL A 92 -21.49 18.66 11.37
N THR A 93 -21.00 17.63 10.65
CA THR A 93 -21.57 17.21 9.37
C THR A 93 -21.68 15.68 9.33
N PRO A 94 -22.87 15.10 9.16
CA PRO A 94 -23.01 13.68 8.90
C PRO A 94 -22.55 13.36 7.47
N LEU A 95 -21.87 12.22 7.33
CA LEU A 95 -21.31 11.74 6.08
C LEU A 95 -21.69 10.27 5.85
N GLY A 96 -22.25 9.98 4.68
CA GLY A 96 -22.40 8.62 4.17
C GLY A 96 -21.17 8.23 3.36
N ARG A 97 -20.63 7.02 3.57
CA ARG A 97 -19.54 6.47 2.77
C ARG A 97 -19.93 5.10 2.26
N TYR A 98 -19.89 4.95 0.94
CA TYR A 98 -20.15 3.68 0.28
C TYR A 98 -19.03 3.39 -0.71
N ILE A 99 -18.44 2.19 -0.62
CA ILE A 99 -17.38 1.74 -1.52
C ILE A 99 -17.98 0.65 -2.40
N ARG A 100 -17.85 0.81 -3.72
CA ARG A 100 -18.22 -0.22 -4.70
C ARG A 100 -17.02 -0.62 -5.55
N SER A 101 -17.09 -1.80 -6.15
CA SER A 101 -16.16 -2.17 -7.23
C SER A 101 -16.41 -1.27 -8.44
N GLY A 102 -15.33 -0.76 -9.05
CA GLY A 102 -15.42 0.08 -10.23
C GLY A 102 -16.06 -0.67 -11.41
N ALA A 103 -16.72 0.08 -12.31
CA ALA A 103 -17.26 -0.48 -13.54
C ALA A 103 -16.14 -1.18 -14.35
N GLY A 104 -16.26 -2.50 -14.54
CA GLY A 104 -15.23 -3.36 -15.16
C GLY A 104 -14.48 -4.28 -14.20
N GLY A 105 -14.80 -4.29 -12.90
CA GLY A 105 -14.25 -5.24 -11.92
C GLY A 105 -12.82 -4.94 -11.43
N ILE A 106 -12.22 -3.83 -11.90
CA ILE A 106 -10.88 -3.40 -11.50
C ILE A 106 -11.01 -2.04 -10.79
N GLY A 107 -10.46 -1.95 -9.57
CA GLY A 107 -10.47 -0.75 -8.74
C GLY A 107 -11.71 -0.59 -7.87
N PHE A 108 -11.68 0.41 -6.99
CA PHE A 108 -12.78 0.78 -6.10
C PHE A 108 -13.23 2.19 -6.41
N GLU A 109 -14.53 2.41 -6.40
CA GLU A 109 -15.14 3.72 -6.54
C GLU A 109 -15.78 4.08 -5.21
N MET A 110 -15.37 5.23 -4.67
CA MET A 110 -15.87 5.72 -3.40
C MET A 110 -16.95 6.77 -3.66
N ILE A 111 -18.12 6.53 -3.09
CA ILE A 111 -19.29 7.39 -3.17
C ILE A 111 -19.53 7.97 -1.78
N GLU A 112 -19.62 9.29 -1.70
CA GLU A 112 -19.86 10.00 -0.44
C GLU A 112 -21.21 10.73 -0.48
N GLY A 113 -22.02 10.50 0.56
CA GLY A 113 -23.28 11.19 0.79
C GLY A 113 -23.03 12.38 1.69
N ILE A 114 -23.17 13.59 1.18
CA ILE A 114 -22.99 14.83 1.94
C ILE A 114 -24.34 15.39 2.37
N ALA A 115 -24.46 15.81 3.63
CA ALA A 115 -25.64 16.50 4.10
C ALA A 115 -25.61 17.96 3.64
N ASP A 116 -26.64 18.35 2.91
CA ASP A 116 -26.85 19.70 2.40
C ASP A 116 -27.92 20.34 3.28
N GLN A 117 -27.53 21.21 4.23
CA GLN A 117 -28.51 22.06 4.91
C GLN A 117 -28.69 23.31 4.05
N PRO A 118 -29.91 23.61 3.58
CA PRO A 118 -30.15 24.79 2.76
C PRO A 118 -30.27 26.02 3.66
N ALA A 119 -29.24 26.87 3.69
CA ALA A 119 -29.37 28.29 4.01
C ALA A 119 -28.10 29.06 3.66
N ASP A 120 -26.91 28.50 3.92
CA ASP A 120 -25.66 29.19 3.65
C ASP A 120 -24.86 28.45 2.58
N ALA A 121 -24.69 29.13 1.45
CA ALA A 121 -23.86 28.69 0.34
C ALA A 121 -22.47 28.24 0.84
N TYR A 122 -22.05 27.01 0.49
CA TYR A 122 -20.70 26.45 0.72
C TYR A 122 -20.30 26.05 2.17
N THR A 123 -21.12 26.20 3.22
CA THR A 123 -20.56 26.51 4.56
C THR A 123 -20.43 25.42 5.64
N THR A 124 -20.73 24.13 5.43
CA THR A 124 -20.35 23.11 6.45
C THR A 124 -19.45 22.02 5.91
N TYR A 125 -19.90 21.22 4.94
CA TYR A 125 -19.01 20.18 4.39
C TYR A 125 -17.87 20.79 3.57
N ALA A 126 -18.16 21.66 2.59
CA ALA A 126 -17.11 22.26 1.76
C ALA A 126 -16.16 23.18 2.56
N ALA A 127 -16.66 23.86 3.60
CA ALA A 127 -15.83 24.61 4.55
C ALA A 127 -14.92 23.70 5.40
N ILE A 128 -15.44 22.53 5.84
CA ILE A 128 -14.64 21.54 6.56
C ILE A 128 -13.64 20.85 5.62
N SER A 129 -14.04 20.47 4.41
CA SER A 129 -13.22 19.68 3.48
C SER A 129 -12.38 20.51 2.50
N GLY A 130 -12.48 21.85 2.53
CA GLY A 130 -11.72 22.75 1.66
C GLY A 130 -12.03 22.63 0.16
N ILE A 131 -13.23 22.15 -0.19
CA ILE A 131 -13.59 21.84 -1.58
C ILE A 131 -14.14 23.08 -2.30
N ARG A 132 -13.68 23.29 -3.53
CA ARG A 132 -14.14 24.35 -4.44
C ARG A 132 -14.57 23.76 -5.77
N ILE A 133 -15.68 24.24 -6.32
CA ILE A 133 -16.16 23.83 -7.63
C ILE A 133 -15.44 24.67 -8.68
N VAL A 134 -14.79 23.99 -9.62
CA VAL A 134 -13.98 24.64 -10.67
C VAL A 134 -14.76 24.74 -11.97
N GLU A 135 -15.63 23.76 -12.24
CA GLU A 135 -16.46 23.72 -13.44
C GLU A 135 -17.89 23.29 -13.09
N GLY A 136 -18.89 23.89 -13.74
CA GLY A 136 -20.29 23.63 -13.46
C GLY A 136 -20.81 24.36 -12.21
N ARG A 137 -21.66 23.70 -11.43
CA ARG A 137 -22.38 24.30 -10.29
C ARG A 137 -22.41 23.37 -9.06
N PRO A 138 -22.64 23.92 -7.86
CA PRO A 138 -22.94 23.10 -6.68
C PRO A 138 -24.18 22.26 -6.85
N LEU A 139 -24.26 21.22 -6.03
CA LEU A 139 -25.35 20.27 -5.97
C LEU A 139 -26.65 20.99 -5.59
N GLN A 140 -27.68 20.92 -6.43
CA GLN A 140 -28.97 21.59 -6.18
C GLN A 140 -30.13 20.61 -6.04
N SER A 141 -30.07 19.48 -6.74
CA SER A 141 -31.10 18.44 -6.72
C SER A 141 -30.55 17.11 -6.18
N ASP A 142 -31.46 16.22 -5.80
CA ASP A 142 -31.16 14.88 -5.30
C ASP A 142 -30.66 13.95 -6.42
N ASP A 143 -31.00 14.22 -7.69
CA ASP A 143 -30.56 13.46 -8.88
C ASP A 143 -29.28 14.01 -9.54
N GLU A 144 -28.57 14.88 -8.81
CA GLU A 144 -27.30 15.44 -9.26
C GLU A 144 -26.13 14.84 -8.47
N ILE A 145 -24.95 14.88 -9.09
CA ILE A 145 -23.69 14.51 -8.44
C ILE A 145 -22.61 15.54 -8.76
N ILE A 146 -21.65 15.67 -7.86
CA ILE A 146 -20.39 16.36 -8.14
C ILE A 146 -19.24 15.35 -8.08
N VAL A 147 -18.27 15.52 -8.97
CA VAL A 147 -17.15 14.59 -9.14
C VAL A 147 -15.83 15.34 -9.03
N ASP A 148 -14.76 14.67 -8.61
CA ASP A 148 -13.45 15.32 -8.67
C ASP A 148 -12.88 15.34 -10.09
N ARG A 149 -11.88 16.20 -10.31
CA ARG A 149 -11.19 16.34 -11.60
C ARG A 149 -10.56 15.03 -12.10
N HIS A 150 -10.07 14.19 -11.18
CA HIS A 150 -9.50 12.89 -11.51
C HIS A 150 -10.55 11.94 -12.13
N TYR A 151 -11.72 11.85 -11.50
CA TYR A 151 -12.86 11.07 -11.99
C TYR A 151 -13.33 11.58 -13.35
N ALA A 152 -13.48 12.90 -13.48
CA ALA A 152 -13.94 13.54 -14.71
C ALA A 152 -13.02 13.22 -15.89
N THR A 153 -11.69 13.32 -15.69
CA THR A 153 -10.69 13.10 -16.73
C THR A 153 -10.59 11.62 -17.10
N THR A 154 -10.63 10.72 -16.12
CA THR A 154 -10.50 9.27 -16.34
C THR A 154 -11.71 8.69 -17.06
N LYS A 155 -12.92 9.15 -16.72
CA LYS A 155 -14.16 8.72 -17.37
C LYS A 155 -14.55 9.58 -18.58
N LYS A 156 -13.77 10.63 -18.88
CA LYS A 156 -14.04 11.61 -19.95
C LYS A 156 -15.45 12.21 -19.86
N ILE A 157 -15.86 12.59 -18.66
CA ILE A 157 -17.18 13.18 -18.39
C ILE A 157 -17.06 14.68 -18.09
N ALA A 158 -18.07 15.43 -18.51
CA ALA A 158 -18.19 16.86 -18.29
C ALA A 158 -19.48 17.18 -17.49
N PRO A 159 -19.61 18.38 -16.90
CA PRO A 159 -20.89 18.82 -16.33
C PRO A 159 -22.03 18.67 -17.35
N GLY A 160 -23.17 18.13 -16.92
CA GLY A 160 -24.32 17.74 -17.75
C GLY A 160 -24.32 16.28 -18.23
N SER A 161 -23.21 15.55 -18.07
CA SER A 161 -23.16 14.12 -18.43
C SER A 161 -24.05 13.29 -17.50
N ARG A 162 -24.64 12.22 -18.04
CA ARG A 162 -25.39 11.23 -17.24
C ARG A 162 -24.49 10.06 -16.86
N VAL A 163 -24.49 9.70 -15.58
CA VAL A 163 -23.71 8.59 -15.02
C VAL A 163 -24.63 7.73 -14.16
N GLU A 164 -24.54 6.42 -14.30
CA GLU A 164 -25.33 5.49 -13.48
C GLU A 164 -24.56 5.09 -12.21
N ILE A 165 -25.17 5.38 -11.06
CA ILE A 165 -24.60 5.09 -9.75
C ILE A 165 -25.67 4.43 -8.88
N LEU A 166 -25.35 3.30 -8.26
CA LEU A 166 -26.30 2.52 -7.44
C LEU A 166 -27.61 2.20 -8.19
N ASN A 167 -27.51 1.81 -9.48
CA ASN A 167 -28.64 1.55 -10.37
C ASN A 167 -29.61 2.74 -10.52
N HIS A 168 -29.10 3.96 -10.32
CA HIS A 168 -29.85 5.20 -10.50
C HIS A 168 -29.09 6.14 -11.45
N PRO A 169 -29.77 6.73 -12.45
CA PRO A 169 -29.15 7.71 -13.32
C PRO A 169 -28.96 9.05 -12.59
N PHE A 170 -27.75 9.59 -12.60
CA PHE A 170 -27.42 10.90 -12.05
C PHE A 170 -26.89 11.83 -13.12
N THR A 171 -27.10 13.13 -12.93
CA THR A 171 -26.51 14.17 -13.78
C THR A 171 -25.32 14.81 -13.08
N VAL A 172 -24.18 14.93 -13.76
CA VAL A 172 -23.00 15.59 -13.22
C VAL A 172 -23.25 17.10 -13.17
N ALA A 173 -23.44 17.67 -11.98
CA ALA A 173 -23.68 19.10 -11.79
C ALA A 173 -22.38 19.93 -11.88
N GLY A 174 -21.26 19.39 -11.41
CA GLY A 174 -20.00 20.10 -11.38
C GLY A 174 -18.79 19.24 -11.04
N ILE A 175 -17.61 19.80 -11.31
CA ILE A 175 -16.31 19.21 -11.03
C ILE A 175 -15.63 20.03 -9.94
N TYR A 176 -15.13 19.36 -8.89
CA TYR A 176 -14.51 20.02 -7.75
C TYR A 176 -13.01 19.69 -7.58
N GLU A 177 -12.33 20.59 -6.89
CA GLU A 177 -10.95 20.47 -6.43
C GLU A 177 -10.82 20.82 -4.94
N PRO A 178 -9.81 20.31 -4.21
CA PRO A 178 -8.74 19.42 -4.68
C PRO A 178 -9.23 18.01 -5.03
N GLU A 179 -8.45 17.30 -5.85
CA GLU A 179 -8.75 15.92 -6.20
C GLU A 179 -8.80 15.03 -4.96
N SER A 180 -9.83 14.18 -4.88
CA SER A 180 -10.05 13.29 -3.73
C SER A 180 -9.86 11.80 -4.06
N GLY A 181 -9.30 11.50 -5.22
CA GLY A 181 -8.96 10.15 -5.64
C GLY A 181 -10.05 9.44 -6.43
N GLY A 182 -10.82 10.16 -7.24
CA GLY A 182 -11.89 9.59 -8.05
C GLY A 182 -13.20 9.44 -7.28
N ARG A 183 -13.51 10.35 -6.35
CA ARG A 183 -14.74 10.25 -5.53
C ARG A 183 -15.91 10.97 -6.18
N VAL A 184 -17.06 10.33 -6.07
CA VAL A 184 -18.35 10.94 -6.42
C VAL A 184 -19.04 11.38 -5.14
N LYS A 185 -19.64 12.57 -5.14
CA LYS A 185 -20.45 13.08 -4.03
C LYS A 185 -21.88 13.30 -4.49
N MET A 186 -22.82 12.85 -3.67
CA MET A 186 -24.26 12.99 -3.85
C MET A 186 -24.92 13.44 -2.55
N ARG A 187 -26.21 13.78 -2.59
CA ARG A 187 -26.93 14.12 -1.36
C ARG A 187 -27.06 12.91 -0.44
N LEU A 188 -26.85 13.14 0.85
CA LEU A 188 -27.00 12.10 1.86
C LEU A 188 -28.42 11.54 1.90
N SER A 189 -29.45 12.38 1.69
CA SER A 189 -30.85 11.95 1.58
C SER A 189 -31.03 10.89 0.50
N LYS A 190 -30.56 11.19 -0.72
CA LYS A 190 -30.67 10.27 -1.85
C LYS A 190 -29.86 8.99 -1.64
N MET A 191 -28.65 9.10 -1.06
CA MET A 191 -27.86 7.92 -0.70
C MET A 191 -28.59 7.02 0.31
N GLN A 192 -29.23 7.60 1.33
CA GLN A 192 -30.01 6.87 2.33
C GLN A 192 -31.20 6.15 1.69
N GLU A 193 -31.89 6.78 0.75
CA GLU A 193 -32.98 6.18 -0.03
C GLU A 193 -32.47 4.98 -0.84
N LEU A 194 -31.41 5.17 -1.63
CA LEU A 194 -30.86 4.13 -2.52
C LEU A 194 -30.28 2.93 -1.75
N LEU A 195 -29.77 3.15 -0.54
CA LEU A 195 -29.23 2.09 0.31
C LEU A 195 -30.24 1.54 1.34
N GLY A 196 -31.49 2.04 1.36
CA GLY A 196 -32.52 1.60 2.30
C GLY A 196 -32.19 1.89 3.77
N ALA A 197 -31.44 2.97 4.04
CA ALA A 197 -30.94 3.32 5.37
C ALA A 197 -31.37 4.75 5.79
N PRO A 198 -32.69 5.03 5.89
CA PRO A 198 -33.19 6.37 6.19
C PRO A 198 -32.68 6.85 7.57
N GLY A 199 -32.25 8.11 7.63
CA GLY A 199 -31.82 8.75 8.87
C GLY A 199 -30.50 8.20 9.45
N LYS A 200 -29.76 7.38 8.70
CA LYS A 200 -28.46 6.83 9.11
C LYS A 200 -27.32 7.37 8.24
N CYS A 201 -26.13 7.43 8.80
CA CYS A 201 -24.89 7.83 8.15
C CYS A 201 -23.77 6.85 8.54
N SER A 202 -22.63 6.95 7.86
CA SER A 202 -21.47 6.11 8.17
C SER A 202 -20.63 6.73 9.29
N SER A 203 -20.49 8.05 9.29
CA SER A 203 -19.70 8.80 10.28
C SER A 203 -20.19 10.24 10.39
N ILE A 204 -19.90 10.90 11.50
CA ILE A 204 -20.12 12.34 11.69
C ILE A 204 -18.76 13.01 11.86
N LEU A 205 -18.50 13.99 11.01
CA LEU A 205 -17.31 14.84 11.09
C LEU A 205 -17.58 15.97 12.09
N VAL A 206 -16.65 16.18 13.02
CA VAL A 206 -16.75 17.18 14.07
C VAL A 206 -15.55 18.14 13.97
N LYS A 207 -15.87 19.42 13.77
CA LYS A 207 -14.91 20.53 13.76
C LYS A 207 -14.85 21.14 15.15
N CYS A 208 -13.66 21.21 15.74
CA CYS A 208 -13.43 21.86 17.03
C CYS A 208 -13.27 23.38 16.85
N VAL A 209 -13.58 24.15 17.89
CA VAL A 209 -13.29 25.59 17.93
C VAL A 209 -11.78 25.82 17.95
N ASP A 210 -11.08 25.09 18.82
CA ASP A 210 -9.62 25.05 18.91
C ASP A 210 -9.12 23.62 18.63
N PRO A 211 -8.31 23.40 17.58
CA PRO A 211 -7.70 22.10 17.31
C PRO A 211 -6.82 21.55 18.43
N ALA A 212 -6.27 22.40 19.31
CA ALA A 212 -5.44 21.97 20.44
C ALA A 212 -6.26 21.33 21.58
N GLU A 213 -7.58 21.56 21.59
CA GLU A 213 -8.50 21.07 22.63
C GLU A 213 -9.31 19.85 22.18
N GLN A 214 -9.00 19.29 21.00
CA GLN A 214 -9.74 18.17 20.42
C GLN A 214 -9.80 16.94 21.35
N GLU A 215 -8.79 16.70 22.18
CA GLU A 215 -8.76 15.63 23.18
C GLU A 215 -9.83 15.85 24.26
N ARG A 216 -9.94 17.05 24.80
CA ARG A 216 -10.96 17.38 25.81
C ARG A 216 -12.35 17.34 25.22
N VAL A 217 -12.50 17.78 23.96
CA VAL A 217 -13.77 17.67 23.22
C VAL A 217 -14.14 16.21 22.99
N ALA A 218 -13.18 15.35 22.63
CA ALA A 218 -13.40 13.92 22.48
C ALA A 218 -13.86 13.25 23.79
N GLU A 219 -13.24 13.58 24.93
CA GLU A 219 -13.66 13.08 26.24
C GLU A 219 -15.11 13.48 26.57
N ARG A 220 -15.50 14.72 26.26
CA ARG A 220 -16.89 15.19 26.43
C ARG A 220 -17.87 14.48 25.51
N ILE A 221 -17.47 14.21 24.26
CA ILE A 221 -18.27 13.43 23.31
C ILE A 221 -18.48 12.01 23.83
N GLU A 222 -17.42 11.36 24.32
CA GLU A 222 -17.50 10.00 24.88
C GLU A 222 -18.42 9.95 26.11
N ALA A 223 -18.33 10.96 27.00
CA ALA A 223 -19.20 11.07 28.16
C ALA A 223 -20.68 11.28 27.79
N ALA A 224 -20.96 12.08 26.75
CA ALA A 224 -22.33 12.37 26.31
C ALA A 224 -22.95 11.24 25.48
N LEU A 225 -22.13 10.50 24.71
CA LEU A 225 -22.53 9.48 23.75
C LEU A 225 -21.68 8.20 23.89
N PRO A 226 -21.75 7.51 25.04
CA PRO A 226 -20.91 6.34 25.30
C PRO A 226 -21.21 5.19 24.34
N GLY A 227 -20.20 4.37 24.06
CA GLY A 227 -20.34 3.18 23.22
C GLY A 227 -20.26 3.46 21.72
N ASN A 228 -19.77 4.65 21.33
CA ASN A 228 -19.39 4.97 19.97
C ASN A 228 -17.85 5.07 19.85
N GLN A 229 -17.33 5.13 18.64
CA GLN A 229 -15.91 5.26 18.41
C GLN A 229 -15.55 6.67 17.97
N ILE A 230 -14.53 7.23 18.62
CA ILE A 230 -13.95 8.52 18.30
C ILE A 230 -12.58 8.29 17.67
N ILE A 231 -12.37 8.84 16.47
CA ILE A 231 -11.09 8.78 15.77
C ILE A 231 -10.63 10.21 15.49
N PHE A 232 -9.40 10.53 15.89
CA PHE A 232 -8.78 11.80 15.52
C PHE A 232 -8.27 11.74 14.08
N THR A 233 -8.60 12.74 13.28
CA THR A 233 -8.18 12.81 11.87
C THR A 233 -6.66 12.81 11.73
N ARG A 234 -5.93 13.39 12.69
CA ARG A 234 -4.45 13.38 12.72
C ARG A 234 -3.85 11.98 12.90
N ASP A 235 -4.60 11.07 13.52
CA ASP A 235 -4.14 9.71 13.81
C ASP A 235 -4.49 8.73 12.70
N ILE A 236 -5.36 9.10 11.77
CA ILE A 236 -5.80 8.29 10.62
C ILE A 236 -4.61 7.62 9.89
N PRO A 237 -3.51 8.31 9.55
CA PRO A 237 -2.36 7.66 8.92
C PRO A 237 -1.78 6.51 9.77
N SER A 238 -1.69 6.70 11.08
CA SER A 238 -1.20 5.67 12.00
C SER A 238 -2.18 4.50 12.18
N TYR A 239 -3.48 4.78 12.03
CA TYR A 239 -4.53 3.75 11.99
C TYR A 239 -4.45 2.94 10.71
N TYR A 240 -4.18 3.53 9.53
CA TYR A 240 -3.95 2.76 8.31
C TYR A 240 -2.68 1.90 8.37
N ASP A 241 -1.62 2.39 9.01
CA ASP A 241 -0.39 1.62 9.23
C ASP A 241 -0.59 0.40 10.14
N ARG A 242 -1.49 0.52 11.13
CA ARG A 242 -1.80 -0.53 12.11
C ARG A 242 -3.02 -1.39 11.75
N GLY A 243 -3.91 -0.86 10.92
CA GLY A 243 -5.33 -1.25 10.84
C GLY A 243 -5.68 -2.34 9.86
N ILE A 244 -4.72 -2.85 9.08
CA ILE A 244 -4.94 -4.06 8.26
C ILE A 244 -4.02 -5.19 8.74
N PRO A 245 -4.32 -5.84 9.88
CA PRO A 245 -3.56 -7.00 10.37
C PRO A 245 -3.39 -8.08 9.29
N ALA A 246 -4.45 -8.32 8.50
CA ALA A 246 -4.42 -9.26 7.38
C ALA A 246 -3.38 -8.88 6.31
N LEU A 247 -3.22 -7.59 6.02
CA LEU A 247 -2.21 -7.11 5.07
C LEU A 247 -0.81 -7.29 5.63
N ASN A 248 -0.58 -6.98 6.92
CA ASN A 248 0.71 -7.20 7.54
C ASN A 248 1.10 -8.69 7.51
N THR A 249 0.16 -9.59 7.79
CA THR A 249 0.36 -11.04 7.66
C THR A 249 0.66 -11.42 6.21
N PHE A 250 -0.14 -10.94 5.25
CA PHE A 250 0.08 -11.18 3.82
C PHE A 250 1.47 -10.71 3.36
N LEU A 251 1.89 -9.50 3.72
CA LEU A 251 3.21 -8.98 3.37
C LEU A 251 4.34 -9.82 3.98
N ARG A 252 4.19 -10.33 5.20
CA ARG A 252 5.15 -11.27 5.80
C ARG A 252 5.25 -12.57 5.02
N VAL A 253 4.11 -13.11 4.56
CA VAL A 253 4.07 -14.31 3.72
C VAL A 253 4.78 -14.07 2.39
N VAL A 254 4.53 -12.91 1.74
CA VAL A 254 5.22 -12.54 0.49
C VAL A 254 6.73 -12.43 0.69
N VAL A 255 7.18 -11.82 1.78
CA VAL A 255 8.61 -11.73 2.14
C VAL A 255 9.21 -13.12 2.35
N GLY A 256 8.52 -14.00 3.07
CA GLY A 256 8.96 -15.38 3.28
C GLY A 256 9.05 -16.16 1.96
N LEU A 257 8.06 -16.02 1.08
CA LEU A 257 8.05 -16.65 -0.23
C LEU A 257 9.21 -16.14 -1.11
N ALA A 258 9.44 -14.82 -1.12
CA ALA A 258 10.57 -14.22 -1.84
C ALA A 258 11.90 -14.76 -1.35
N LEU A 259 12.10 -14.88 -0.03
CA LEU A 259 13.30 -15.49 0.56
C LEU A 259 13.49 -16.93 0.07
N VAL A 260 12.45 -17.76 0.15
CA VAL A 260 12.51 -19.18 -0.25
C VAL A 260 12.82 -19.32 -1.74
N VAL A 261 12.08 -18.62 -2.60
CA VAL A 261 12.26 -18.69 -4.06
C VAL A 261 13.66 -18.22 -4.45
N SER A 262 14.11 -17.06 -3.95
CA SER A 262 15.46 -16.58 -4.25
C SER A 262 16.55 -17.52 -3.72
N SER A 263 16.37 -18.11 -2.53
CA SER A 263 17.32 -19.09 -1.98
C SER A 263 17.42 -20.34 -2.86
N LEU A 264 16.29 -20.85 -3.36
CA LEU A 264 16.25 -22.03 -4.24
C LEU A 264 16.91 -21.76 -5.59
N VAL A 265 16.71 -20.58 -6.16
CA VAL A 265 17.36 -20.20 -7.43
C VAL A 265 18.89 -20.19 -7.26
N ILE A 266 19.38 -19.59 -6.17
CA ILE A 266 20.81 -19.56 -5.86
C ILE A 266 21.34 -20.96 -5.57
N LEU A 267 20.60 -21.77 -4.81
CA LEU A 267 20.97 -23.15 -4.52
C LEU A 267 21.18 -23.95 -5.79
N LEU A 268 20.23 -23.90 -6.73
CA LEU A 268 20.33 -24.61 -8.00
C LEU A 268 21.51 -24.09 -8.83
N ALA A 269 21.71 -22.78 -8.87
CA ALA A 269 22.81 -22.18 -9.61
C ALA A 269 24.19 -22.54 -9.02
N MET A 270 24.35 -22.45 -7.70
CA MET A 270 25.59 -22.78 -6.99
C MET A 270 25.88 -24.28 -7.06
N TYR A 271 24.87 -25.14 -6.87
CA TYR A 271 25.02 -26.59 -7.00
C TYR A 271 25.57 -26.97 -8.38
N THR A 272 24.99 -26.39 -9.44
CA THR A 272 25.44 -26.67 -10.80
C THR A 272 26.84 -26.08 -11.06
N SER A 273 27.13 -24.88 -10.54
CA SER A 273 28.45 -24.23 -10.65
C SER A 273 29.57 -25.04 -10.01
N ILE A 274 29.30 -25.58 -8.82
CA ILE A 274 30.24 -26.42 -8.08
C ILE A 274 30.47 -27.74 -8.82
N THR A 275 29.40 -28.37 -9.32
CA THR A 275 29.51 -29.64 -10.04
C THR A 275 30.37 -29.51 -11.30
N GLU A 276 30.21 -28.42 -12.05
CA GLU A 276 31.02 -28.13 -13.24
C GLU A 276 32.50 -27.83 -12.93
N ARG A 277 32.82 -27.37 -11.71
CA ARG A 277 34.18 -27.02 -11.28
C ARG A 277 34.73 -27.96 -10.21
N THR A 278 34.16 -29.16 -10.12
CA THR A 278 34.57 -30.19 -9.16
C THR A 278 36.07 -30.46 -9.20
N ARG A 279 36.66 -30.51 -10.41
CA ARG A 279 38.10 -30.73 -10.60
C ARG A 279 38.96 -29.62 -10.01
N GLU A 280 38.57 -28.36 -10.17
CA GLU A 280 39.29 -27.21 -9.59
C GLU A 280 39.28 -27.25 -8.05
N ILE A 281 38.14 -27.62 -7.47
CA ILE A 281 37.98 -27.81 -6.03
C ILE A 281 38.85 -28.99 -5.54
N GLY A 282 38.90 -30.07 -6.32
CA GLY A 282 39.79 -31.22 -6.08
C GLY A 282 41.26 -30.82 -6.02
N ILE A 283 41.73 -30.01 -6.98
CA ILE A 283 43.11 -29.48 -7.02
C ILE A 283 43.42 -28.65 -5.77
N LEU A 284 42.52 -27.72 -5.40
CA LEU A 284 42.69 -26.90 -4.20
C LEU A 284 42.78 -27.75 -2.92
N LYS A 285 41.97 -28.80 -2.82
CA LYS A 285 42.03 -29.73 -1.68
C LYS A 285 43.33 -30.53 -1.64
N SER A 286 43.82 -30.99 -2.79
CA SER A 286 45.11 -31.71 -2.88
C SER A 286 46.30 -30.83 -2.52
N LEU A 287 46.19 -29.51 -2.72
CA LEU A 287 47.17 -28.52 -2.27
C LEU A 287 47.03 -28.14 -0.78
N GLY A 288 46.11 -28.76 -0.04
CA GLY A 288 45.93 -28.56 1.40
C GLY A 288 44.89 -27.51 1.80
N ALA A 289 44.01 -27.08 0.89
CA ALA A 289 42.93 -26.16 1.27
C ALA A 289 41.98 -26.79 2.31
N SER A 290 41.76 -26.08 3.41
CA SER A 290 40.84 -26.54 4.46
C SER A 290 39.38 -26.49 3.99
N ARG A 291 38.53 -27.33 4.60
CA ARG A 291 37.07 -27.34 4.31
C ARG A 291 36.45 -25.96 4.51
N GLY A 292 36.84 -25.26 5.59
CA GLY A 292 36.37 -23.91 5.89
C GLY A 292 36.82 -22.87 4.86
N PHE A 293 38.01 -23.03 4.26
CA PHE A 293 38.46 -22.14 3.19
C PHE A 293 37.58 -22.25 1.94
N ILE A 294 37.21 -23.48 1.55
CA ILE A 294 36.35 -23.74 0.38
C ILE A 294 34.94 -23.20 0.62
N VAL A 295 34.36 -23.49 1.79
CA VAL A 295 33.03 -22.96 2.16
C VAL A 295 33.04 -21.43 2.14
N ALA A 296 34.04 -20.79 2.75
CA ALA A 296 34.15 -19.34 2.78
C ALA A 296 34.37 -18.71 1.40
N ALA A 297 35.04 -19.40 0.48
CA ALA A 297 35.22 -18.93 -0.89
C ALA A 297 33.89 -18.94 -1.66
N ILE A 298 33.13 -20.03 -1.58
CA ILE A 298 31.83 -20.20 -2.24
C ILE A 298 30.79 -19.24 -1.64
N GLU A 299 30.75 -19.10 -0.31
CA GLU A 299 29.87 -18.13 0.36
C GLU A 299 30.17 -16.69 -0.08
N LYS A 300 31.45 -16.32 -0.20
CA LYS A 300 31.81 -14.98 -0.69
C LYS A 300 31.38 -14.74 -2.14
N GLU A 301 31.46 -15.76 -2.98
CA GLU A 301 30.96 -15.70 -4.35
C GLU A 301 29.44 -15.46 -4.36
N ALA A 302 28.69 -16.26 -3.60
CA ALA A 302 27.25 -16.13 -3.47
C ALA A 302 26.81 -14.77 -2.89
N LEU A 303 27.49 -14.27 -1.86
CA LEU A 303 27.24 -12.94 -1.28
C LEU A 303 27.53 -11.82 -2.28
N THR A 304 28.57 -11.96 -3.12
CA THR A 304 28.88 -10.97 -4.17
C THR A 304 27.79 -10.96 -5.25
N ILE A 305 27.34 -12.14 -5.68
CA ILE A 305 26.21 -12.30 -6.62
C ILE A 305 24.94 -11.71 -6.00
N SER A 306 24.74 -11.89 -4.69
CA SER A 306 23.60 -11.35 -3.97
C SER A 306 23.61 -9.84 -3.89
N ALA A 307 24.75 -9.22 -3.61
CA ALA A 307 24.90 -7.77 -3.62
C ALA A 307 24.57 -7.18 -5.00
N LEU A 308 25.06 -7.81 -6.08
CA LEU A 308 24.74 -7.40 -7.45
C LEU A 308 23.25 -7.60 -7.77
N GLY A 309 22.68 -8.75 -7.40
CA GLY A 309 21.25 -9.04 -7.57
C GLY A 309 20.35 -8.04 -6.83
N ILE A 310 20.72 -7.62 -5.61
CA ILE A 310 20.01 -6.59 -4.84
C ILE A 310 20.08 -5.24 -5.57
N ALA A 311 21.25 -4.84 -6.06
CA ALA A 311 21.40 -3.59 -6.81
C ALA A 311 20.54 -3.58 -8.08
N VAL A 312 20.55 -4.68 -8.84
CA VAL A 312 19.70 -4.85 -10.03
C VAL A 312 18.21 -4.84 -9.63
N GLY A 313 17.86 -5.52 -8.53
CA GLY A 313 16.49 -5.55 -8.00
C GLY A 313 15.98 -4.17 -7.60
N TYR A 314 16.82 -3.34 -6.99
CA TYR A 314 16.48 -1.95 -6.70
C TYR A 314 16.24 -1.14 -7.96
N ILE A 315 17.17 -1.19 -8.92
CA ILE A 315 17.02 -0.48 -10.20
C ILE A 315 15.72 -0.89 -10.88
N ALA A 316 15.46 -2.20 -10.99
CA ALA A 316 14.22 -2.72 -11.54
C ALA A 316 12.99 -2.21 -10.77
N SER A 317 13.02 -2.22 -9.44
CA SER A 317 11.92 -1.72 -8.60
C SER A 317 11.62 -0.24 -8.81
N PHE A 318 12.66 0.60 -8.94
CA PHE A 318 12.49 2.03 -9.20
C PHE A 318 11.96 2.29 -10.61
N ILE A 319 12.42 1.52 -11.60
CA ILE A 319 11.88 1.57 -12.97
C ILE A 319 10.41 1.16 -12.98
N THR A 320 10.07 0.04 -12.32
CA THR A 320 8.68 -0.44 -12.19
C THR A 320 7.81 0.59 -11.48
N LYS A 321 8.29 1.19 -10.39
CA LYS A 321 7.61 2.29 -9.70
C LYS A 321 7.32 3.46 -10.64
N ALA A 322 8.33 3.92 -11.39
CA ALA A 322 8.16 5.02 -12.33
C ALA A 322 7.16 4.67 -13.45
N GLY A 323 7.18 3.43 -13.95
CA GLY A 323 6.21 2.93 -14.92
C GLY A 323 4.79 2.90 -14.35
N ILE A 324 4.60 2.31 -13.17
CA ILE A 324 3.29 2.25 -12.50
C ILE A 324 2.73 3.66 -12.30
N MET A 325 3.52 4.58 -11.74
CA MET A 325 3.07 5.96 -11.47
C MET A 325 2.84 6.80 -12.74
N ARG A 326 3.44 6.43 -13.87
CA ARG A 326 3.24 7.13 -15.14
C ARG A 326 2.00 6.67 -15.87
N TYR A 327 1.72 5.36 -15.85
CA TYR A 327 0.62 4.76 -16.60
C TYR A 327 -0.63 4.49 -15.77
N THR A 328 -0.52 4.54 -14.44
CA THR A 328 -1.61 4.32 -13.49
C THR A 328 -1.66 5.47 -12.50
N SER A 329 -2.84 5.75 -11.94
CA SER A 329 -3.00 6.68 -10.82
C SER A 329 -2.54 6.13 -9.47
N LEU A 330 -1.97 4.92 -9.44
CA LEU A 330 -1.50 4.28 -8.22
C LEU A 330 -0.18 4.88 -7.75
N ILE A 331 -0.14 5.29 -6.48
CA ILE A 331 1.09 5.76 -5.83
C ILE A 331 1.84 4.54 -5.29
N VAL A 332 3.14 4.48 -5.57
CA VAL A 332 4.05 3.48 -5.01
C VAL A 332 5.05 4.19 -4.09
N LYS A 333 5.01 3.87 -2.79
CA LYS A 333 5.87 4.49 -1.78
C LYS A 333 6.86 3.47 -1.22
N PHE A 334 8.15 3.71 -1.46
CA PHE A 334 9.21 2.91 -0.86
C PHE A 334 9.65 3.56 0.45
N GLU A 335 9.51 2.84 1.55
CA GLU A 335 9.98 3.27 2.87
C GLU A 335 11.38 2.69 3.13
N GLY A 336 12.23 3.45 3.83
CA GLY A 336 13.60 3.04 4.15
C GLY A 336 13.68 1.69 4.85
N LYS A 337 12.73 1.40 5.75
CA LYS A 337 12.63 0.10 6.43
C LYS A 337 12.51 -1.06 5.45
N TRP A 338 11.70 -0.92 4.39
CA TRP A 338 11.45 -1.99 3.44
C TRP A 338 12.57 -2.16 2.41
N LEU A 339 13.29 -1.08 2.09
CA LEU A 339 14.56 -1.18 1.38
C LEU A 339 15.53 -2.06 2.18
N LEU A 340 15.75 -1.75 3.46
CA LEU A 340 16.63 -2.55 4.31
C LEU A 340 16.17 -4.01 4.44
N THR A 341 14.87 -4.25 4.63
CA THR A 341 14.32 -5.62 4.67
C THR A 341 14.57 -6.38 3.37
N ALA A 342 14.35 -5.76 2.21
CA ALA A 342 14.55 -6.42 0.92
C ALA A 342 16.03 -6.74 0.67
N ALA A 343 16.95 -5.83 1.02
CA ALA A 343 18.38 -6.11 0.98
C ALA A 343 18.78 -7.25 1.93
N LEU A 344 18.28 -7.23 3.17
CA LEU A 344 18.56 -8.30 4.13
C LEU A 344 18.05 -9.66 3.62
N VAL A 345 16.86 -9.70 3.04
CA VAL A 345 16.30 -10.92 2.44
C VAL A 345 17.15 -11.39 1.26
N GLY A 346 17.64 -10.48 0.40
CA GLY A 346 18.55 -10.83 -0.70
C GLY A 346 19.87 -11.43 -0.19
N VAL A 347 20.47 -10.84 0.85
CA VAL A 347 21.69 -11.36 1.47
C VAL A 347 21.46 -12.72 2.13
N LEU A 348 20.37 -12.85 2.90
CA LEU A 348 19.99 -14.11 3.54
C LEU A 348 19.69 -15.20 2.51
N ALA A 349 19.02 -14.86 1.40
CA ALA A 349 18.78 -15.79 0.31
C ALA A 349 20.10 -16.31 -0.28
N GLY A 350 21.06 -15.41 -0.50
CA GLY A 350 22.43 -15.71 -0.92
C GLY A 350 23.11 -16.73 -0.03
N ALA A 351 23.20 -16.39 1.27
CA ALA A 351 23.86 -17.23 2.25
C ALA A 351 23.15 -18.59 2.39
N LEU A 352 21.83 -18.61 2.55
CA LEU A 352 21.08 -19.86 2.73
C LEU A 352 21.11 -20.74 1.48
N GLY A 353 21.02 -20.15 0.29
CA GLY A 353 21.06 -20.88 -0.98
C GLY A 353 22.43 -21.52 -1.24
N ALA A 354 23.53 -20.83 -0.89
CA ALA A 354 24.88 -21.32 -1.13
C ALA A 354 25.42 -22.27 -0.06
N LEU A 355 24.88 -22.23 1.16
CA LEU A 355 25.39 -22.99 2.29
C LEU A 355 25.40 -24.51 2.04
N TYR A 356 24.29 -25.07 1.57
CA TYR A 356 24.20 -26.51 1.30
C TYR A 356 25.19 -26.96 0.20
N PRO A 357 25.20 -26.33 -0.99
CA PRO A 357 26.19 -26.66 -2.02
C PRO A 357 27.64 -26.48 -1.55
N ALA A 358 27.95 -25.41 -0.79
CA ALA A 358 29.29 -25.13 -0.30
C ALA A 358 29.80 -26.21 0.65
N VAL A 359 28.96 -26.64 1.60
CA VAL A 359 29.30 -27.73 2.54
C VAL A 359 29.43 -29.05 1.80
N HIS A 360 28.56 -29.32 0.83
CA HIS A 360 28.64 -30.52 0.00
C HIS A 360 29.98 -30.58 -0.76
N ALA A 361 30.37 -29.50 -1.43
CA ALA A 361 31.64 -29.37 -2.15
C ALA A 361 32.86 -29.61 -1.24
N ALA A 362 32.87 -28.98 -0.07
CA ALA A 362 33.99 -29.09 0.86
C ALA A 362 34.17 -30.53 1.41
N ARG A 363 33.11 -31.35 1.41
CA ARG A 363 33.12 -32.75 1.87
C ARG A 363 33.50 -33.77 0.80
N GLN A 364 33.54 -33.41 -0.49
CA GLN A 364 33.89 -34.35 -1.56
C GLN A 364 35.34 -34.84 -1.47
N ASP A 365 35.57 -36.11 -1.76
CA ASP A 365 36.91 -36.72 -1.74
C ASP A 365 37.78 -36.19 -2.90
N PRO A 366 39.00 -35.66 -2.66
CA PRO A 366 39.88 -35.17 -3.71
C PRO A 366 40.18 -36.22 -4.80
N VAL A 367 40.28 -37.51 -4.42
CA VAL A 367 40.56 -38.60 -5.35
C VAL A 367 39.41 -38.80 -6.32
N ARG A 368 38.16 -38.75 -5.83
CA ARG A 368 36.96 -38.82 -6.66
C ARG A 368 36.74 -37.56 -7.49
N ALA A 369 37.11 -36.40 -6.97
CA ALA A 369 36.99 -35.13 -7.68
C ALA A 369 37.97 -35.00 -8.86
N LEU A 370 39.15 -35.63 -8.78
CA LEU A 370 40.15 -35.66 -9.86
C LEU A 370 39.89 -36.75 -10.90
N ALA A 371 39.15 -37.80 -10.52
CA ALA A 371 38.75 -38.90 -11.41
C ALA A 371 37.44 -38.61 -12.18
N TYR A 372 36.83 -37.44 -11.97
CA TYR A 372 35.61 -37.03 -12.68
C TYR A 372 35.99 -36.50 -14.07
N GLU A 373 35.52 -37.16 -15.14
CA GLU A 373 35.65 -36.72 -16.53
C GLU A 373 34.64 -35.62 -16.89
#